data_AF-A0A2G8Y7W3-F1
#
_entry.id   AF-A0A2G8Y7W3-F1
#
_cell.length_a   1.000
_cell.length_b   1.000
_cell.length_c   1.000
_cell.angle_alpha   90.00
_cell.angle_beta   90.00
_cell.angle_gamma   90.00
#
_symmetry.space_group_name_H-M   'P 1'
#
loop_
_entity.id
_entity.type
_entity.pdbx_description
1 polymer ?
#
loop_
_entity_poly.entity_id
_entity_poly.type
_entity_poly.pdbx_seq_one_letter_code
_entity_poly.pdbx_strand_id
1 'polypeptide(L)'
;MRSCCGRSQATHRSAGDVAPSDDLAKSPLGFKHTLQGHARLPAKMERTLLEDILTKTNLGPKEIKDLYNRFRRIAPDGSLPFSRFCDTLGVLGMVDETFLAERLFNAFDTNGDSR
;
A
#
# COMPACT_ATOMS: atom_id res chain seq x y z
N MET A 1 31.19 20.55 -40.31
CA MET A 1 31.61 21.48 -39.25
C MET A 1 30.45 22.39 -38.90
N ARG A 2 29.79 22.21 -37.75
CA ARG A 2 28.88 23.21 -37.17
C ARG A 2 29.30 23.39 -35.72
N SER A 3 29.84 24.57 -35.46
CA SER A 3 30.39 25.00 -34.18
C SER A 3 29.37 25.91 -33.49
N CYS A 4 29.13 25.61 -32.21
CA CYS A 4 28.95 26.47 -31.03
C CYS A 4 27.98 27.67 -31.03
N CYS A 5 27.23 27.77 -29.90
CA CYS A 5 27.04 28.91 -28.96
C CYS A 5 25.70 28.68 -28.20
N GLY A 6 25.52 28.74 -26.87
CA GLY A 6 26.32 29.20 -25.74
C GLY A 6 25.62 30.35 -24.97
N ARG A 7 24.99 30.06 -23.80
CA ARG A 7 24.73 30.93 -22.60
C ARG A 7 23.89 32.23 -22.79
N SER A 8 23.16 32.87 -21.86
CA SER A 8 22.98 32.87 -20.39
C SER A 8 21.75 33.75 -19.97
N GLN A 9 21.13 33.39 -18.83
CA GLN A 9 20.63 34.20 -17.67
C GLN A 9 19.52 35.31 -17.71
N ALA A 10 18.57 35.14 -16.75
CA ALA A 10 18.16 36.03 -15.62
C ALA A 10 16.97 37.06 -15.69
N THR A 11 15.92 36.75 -14.89
CA THR A 11 15.14 37.51 -13.86
C THR A 11 14.45 38.87 -14.09
N HIS A 12 13.13 38.97 -13.74
CA HIS A 12 12.46 40.01 -12.91
C HIS A 12 10.97 39.61 -12.63
N ARG A 13 10.50 39.40 -11.37
CA ARG A 13 9.67 40.26 -10.46
C ARG A 13 8.32 40.74 -11.05
N SER A 14 7.12 40.77 -10.43
CA SER A 14 6.60 40.85 -9.03
C SER A 14 5.12 40.37 -8.98
N ALA A 15 4.66 39.68 -7.92
CA ALA A 15 3.73 40.09 -6.84
C ALA A 15 2.30 40.56 -7.22
N GLY A 16 1.28 39.86 -6.71
CA GLY A 16 -0.13 40.27 -6.67
C GLY A 16 -1.05 39.20 -6.06
N ASP A 17 -1.52 39.45 -4.83
CA ASP A 17 -2.39 38.66 -3.96
C ASP A 17 -3.74 38.19 -4.53
N VAL A 18 -4.14 36.95 -4.23
CA VAL A 18 -5.53 36.56 -3.91
C VAL A 18 -5.52 35.36 -2.92
N ALA A 19 -6.12 35.55 -1.74
CA ALA A 19 -6.71 34.51 -0.89
C ALA A 19 -8.24 34.78 -0.83
N PRO A 20 -9.14 33.92 -0.27
CA PRO A 20 -9.00 32.65 0.46
C PRO A 20 -9.85 31.51 -0.17
N SER A 21 -9.80 30.23 0.22
CA SER A 21 -10.47 29.65 1.39
C SER A 21 -10.23 28.13 1.48
N ASP A 22 -10.44 27.64 2.69
CA ASP A 22 -10.49 26.29 3.25
C ASP A 22 -10.84 25.13 2.29
N ASP A 23 -10.12 24.00 2.40
CA ASP A 23 -10.66 22.79 3.04
C ASP A 23 -9.69 21.59 2.94
N LEU A 24 -9.33 21.08 4.11
CA LEU A 24 -9.35 19.66 4.45
C LEU A 24 -8.72 18.63 3.48
N ALA A 25 -7.41 18.39 3.65
CA ALA A 25 -6.85 17.03 3.55
C ALA A 25 -5.63 16.88 4.46
N LYS A 26 -5.81 17.13 5.77
CA LYS A 26 -4.98 16.43 6.76
C LYS A 26 -5.44 14.98 6.73
N SER A 27 -4.64 14.12 6.13
CA SER A 27 -4.70 12.69 6.41
C SER A 27 -3.86 12.45 7.67
N PRO A 28 -4.42 12.36 8.89
CA PRO A 28 -3.70 11.72 9.96
C PRO A 28 -3.85 10.21 9.73
N LEU A 29 -3.01 9.65 8.85
CA LEU A 29 -2.62 8.25 9.02
C LEU A 29 -1.75 8.20 10.28
N GLY A 30 -2.40 8.35 11.43
CA GLY A 30 -1.83 8.10 12.74
C GLY A 30 -1.88 6.62 13.07
N PHE A 31 -1.47 5.76 12.14
CA PHE A 31 -1.24 4.35 12.44
C PHE A 31 0.13 4.24 13.12
N LYS A 32 0.18 4.50 14.42
CA LYS A 32 1.31 4.08 15.25
C LYS A 32 1.15 2.60 15.60
N HIS A 33 1.30 1.73 14.61
CA HIS A 33 1.66 0.33 14.89
C HIS A 33 3.16 0.20 14.76
N THR A 34 3.85 0.44 15.87
CA THR A 34 5.21 -0.04 16.08
C THR A 34 5.15 -1.57 16.13
N LEU A 35 5.22 -2.25 14.99
CA LEU A 35 5.45 -3.69 14.97
C LEU A 35 6.95 -3.95 15.17
N GLN A 36 7.37 -3.85 16.44
CA GLN A 36 8.63 -4.42 16.90
C GLN A 36 8.54 -5.95 16.87
N GLY A 37 9.48 -6.58 16.16
CA GLY A 37 10.03 -7.91 16.39
C GLY A 37 9.06 -9.09 16.58
N HIS A 38 8.99 -9.97 15.57
CA HIS A 38 8.50 -11.36 15.67
C HIS A 38 7.16 -11.60 16.39
N ALA A 39 6.25 -10.63 16.40
CA ALA A 39 4.92 -10.82 16.95
C ALA A 39 4.03 -11.53 15.90
N ARG A 40 3.66 -12.77 16.17
CA ARG A 40 2.69 -13.50 15.37
C ARG A 40 1.34 -12.79 15.44
N LEU A 41 0.64 -12.68 14.31
CA LEU A 41 -0.69 -12.09 14.24
C LEU A 41 -1.65 -12.73 15.25
N PRO A 42 -2.52 -11.93 15.91
CA PRO A 42 -3.47 -12.40 16.90
C PRO A 42 -4.38 -13.54 16.41
N ALA A 43 -4.74 -14.45 17.31
CA ALA A 43 -5.61 -15.59 16.99
C ALA A 43 -6.99 -15.17 16.44
N LYS A 44 -7.49 -14.06 16.95
CA LYS A 44 -8.80 -13.50 16.63
C LYS A 44 -8.59 -12.09 16.08
N MET A 45 -9.36 -11.76 15.06
CA MET A 45 -9.41 -10.41 14.50
C MET A 45 -10.01 -9.43 15.51
N GLU A 46 -9.39 -8.26 15.63
CA GLU A 46 -9.92 -7.16 16.44
C GLU A 46 -11.24 -6.64 15.86
N ARG A 47 -12.17 -6.22 16.73
CA ARG A 47 -13.50 -5.76 16.30
C ARG A 47 -13.42 -4.49 15.44
N THR A 48 -12.60 -3.53 15.84
CA THR A 48 -12.37 -2.26 15.13
C THR A 48 -11.89 -2.53 13.70
N LEU A 49 -10.92 -3.43 13.54
CA LEU A 49 -10.43 -3.86 12.22
C LEU A 49 -11.52 -4.53 11.37
N LEU A 50 -12.37 -5.36 11.98
CA LEU A 50 -13.49 -5.98 11.27
C LEU A 50 -14.49 -4.93 10.77
N GLU A 51 -14.86 -3.96 11.62
CA GLU A 51 -15.76 -2.85 11.26
C GLU A 51 -15.17 -1.98 10.14
N ASP A 52 -13.87 -1.69 10.21
CA ASP A 52 -13.15 -0.96 9.16
C ASP A 52 -13.19 -1.67 7.81
N ILE A 53 -12.99 -3.00 7.78
CA ILE A 53 -13.02 -3.76 6.52
C ILE A 53 -14.46 -3.87 6.00
N LEU A 54 -15.45 -4.03 6.88
CA LEU A 54 -16.87 -4.06 6.52
C LEU A 54 -17.34 -2.77 5.85
N THR A 55 -16.83 -1.62 6.29
CA THR A 55 -17.20 -0.32 5.72
C THR A 55 -16.51 -0.01 4.39
N LYS A 56 -15.34 -0.63 4.13
CA LYS A 56 -14.52 -0.37 2.94
C LYS A 56 -14.70 -1.41 1.83
N THR A 57 -15.39 -2.51 2.10
CA THR A 57 -15.52 -3.65 1.17
C THR A 57 -16.95 -4.16 1.12
N ASN A 58 -17.29 -4.88 0.05
CA ASN A 58 -18.60 -5.55 -0.09
C ASN A 58 -18.58 -6.99 0.48
N LEU A 59 -17.77 -7.25 1.51
CA LEU A 59 -17.62 -8.59 2.10
C LEU A 59 -18.44 -8.74 3.38
N GLY A 60 -18.98 -9.94 3.61
CA GLY A 60 -19.67 -10.27 4.85
C GLY A 60 -18.70 -10.55 6.03
N PRO A 61 -19.18 -10.47 7.30
CA PRO A 61 -18.32 -10.68 8.47
C PRO A 61 -17.65 -12.05 8.53
N LYS A 62 -18.30 -13.08 7.95
CA LYS A 62 -17.75 -14.43 7.88
C LYS A 62 -16.62 -14.52 6.87
N GLU A 63 -16.80 -13.94 5.68
CA GLU A 63 -15.80 -13.94 4.60
C GLU A 63 -14.52 -13.23 5.04
N ILE A 64 -14.65 -12.09 5.70
CA ILE A 64 -13.52 -11.34 6.25
C ILE A 64 -12.74 -12.17 7.28
N LYS A 65 -13.44 -12.86 8.20
CA LYS A 65 -12.80 -13.72 9.21
C LYS A 65 -12.11 -14.93 8.57
N ASP A 66 -12.73 -15.53 7.56
CA ASP A 66 -12.15 -16.66 6.84
C ASP A 66 -10.89 -16.25 6.05
N LEU A 67 -10.92 -15.08 5.40
CA LEU A 67 -9.76 -14.49 4.74
C LEU A 67 -8.64 -14.20 5.75
N TYR A 68 -8.95 -13.59 6.89
CA TYR A 68 -7.97 -13.33 7.95
C TYR A 68 -7.31 -14.62 8.47
N ASN A 69 -8.12 -15.67 8.70
CA ASN A 69 -7.62 -16.96 9.14
C ASN A 69 -6.67 -17.61 8.13
N ARG A 70 -6.95 -17.45 6.82
CA ARG A 70 -6.06 -17.91 5.75
C ARG A 70 -4.80 -17.06 5.68
N PHE A 71 -4.92 -15.75 5.73
CA PHE A 71 -3.81 -14.82 5.73
C PHE A 71 -2.83 -15.13 6.86
N ARG A 72 -3.31 -15.36 8.08
CA ARG A 72 -2.47 -15.77 9.23
C ARG A 72 -1.70 -17.07 9.05
N ARG A 73 -2.16 -17.97 8.18
CA ARG A 73 -1.44 -19.22 7.88
C ARG A 73 -0.30 -18.98 6.89
N ILE A 74 -0.50 -18.06 5.96
CA ILE A 74 0.45 -17.73 4.89
C ILE A 74 1.49 -16.71 5.37
N ALA A 75 1.03 -15.68 6.08
CA ALA A 75 1.80 -14.56 6.65
C ALA A 75 1.59 -14.51 8.18
N PRO A 76 2.24 -15.39 8.96
CA PRO A 76 2.01 -15.47 10.40
C PRO A 76 2.41 -14.21 11.16
N ASP A 77 3.38 -13.45 10.67
CA ASP A 77 3.83 -12.16 11.24
C ASP A 77 3.04 -10.96 10.69
N GLY A 78 2.12 -11.21 9.76
CA GLY A 78 1.30 -10.20 9.12
C GLY A 78 1.96 -9.48 7.94
N SER A 79 3.16 -9.91 7.52
CA SER A 79 3.82 -9.43 6.31
C SER A 79 3.86 -10.52 5.23
N LEU A 80 3.63 -10.15 3.98
CA LEU A 80 3.60 -11.08 2.85
C LEU A 80 4.59 -10.61 1.78
N PRO A 81 5.89 -10.92 1.89
CA PRO A 81 6.87 -10.48 0.89
C PRO A 81 6.59 -11.11 -0.48
N PHE A 82 7.04 -10.45 -1.55
CA PHE A 82 6.78 -10.86 -2.93
C PHE A 82 7.08 -12.34 -3.21
N SER A 83 8.18 -12.88 -2.66
CA SER A 83 8.53 -14.30 -2.83
C SER A 83 7.45 -15.25 -2.29
N ARG A 84 6.84 -14.92 -1.14
CA ARG A 84 5.75 -15.69 -0.55
C ARG A 84 4.41 -15.42 -1.22
N PHE A 85 4.22 -14.21 -1.73
CA PHE A 85 3.07 -13.87 -2.56
C PHE A 85 3.04 -14.72 -3.85
N CYS A 86 4.18 -14.95 -4.50
CA CYS A 86 4.24 -15.85 -5.66
C CYS A 86 3.82 -17.28 -5.32
N ASP A 87 4.18 -17.79 -4.13
CA ASP A 87 3.74 -19.12 -3.67
C ASP A 87 2.20 -19.21 -3.56
N THR A 88 1.52 -18.12 -3.15
CA THR A 88 0.04 -18.09 -3.06
C THR A 88 -0.61 -17.99 -4.43
N LEU A 89 0.02 -17.30 -5.38
CA LEU A 89 -0.40 -17.25 -6.78
C LEU A 89 -0.17 -18.57 -7.52
N GLY A 90 0.78 -19.39 -7.05
CA GLY A 90 0.95 -20.77 -7.49
C GLY A 90 -0.33 -21.60 -7.39
N VAL A 91 -1.14 -21.35 -6.35
CA VAL A 91 -2.46 -21.98 -6.15
C VAL A 91 -3.49 -21.44 -7.16
N LEU A 92 -3.30 -20.24 -7.68
CA LEU A 92 -4.17 -19.58 -8.67
C LEU A 92 -3.75 -19.86 -10.12
N GLY A 93 -2.69 -20.66 -10.36
CA GLY A 93 -2.24 -21.05 -11.70
C GLY A 93 -1.49 -19.97 -12.47
N MET A 94 -1.01 -18.91 -11.79
CA MET A 94 -0.32 -17.77 -12.42
C MET A 94 1.22 -17.94 -12.45
N VAL A 95 1.71 -19.18 -12.35
CA VAL A 95 3.14 -19.49 -12.11
C VAL A 95 4.05 -19.04 -13.25
N ASP A 96 3.52 -19.01 -14.47
CA ASP A 96 4.28 -18.69 -15.68
C ASP A 96 4.24 -17.20 -16.05
N GLU A 97 3.34 -16.41 -15.44
CA GLU A 97 3.12 -14.98 -15.74
C GLU A 97 3.72 -14.08 -14.66
N THR A 98 5.06 -14.08 -14.56
CA THR A 98 5.83 -13.31 -13.56
C THR A 98 5.49 -11.81 -13.56
N PHE A 99 5.19 -11.24 -14.73
CA PHE A 99 4.78 -9.84 -14.86
C PHE A 99 3.43 -9.54 -14.19
N LEU A 100 2.45 -10.44 -14.30
CA LEU A 100 1.13 -10.23 -13.68
C LEU A 100 1.25 -10.32 -12.15
N ALA A 101 2.05 -11.26 -11.65
CA ALA A 101 2.33 -11.39 -10.22
C ALA A 101 2.95 -10.10 -9.66
N GLU A 102 3.96 -9.53 -10.34
CA GLU A 102 4.61 -8.29 -9.94
C GLU A 102 3.62 -7.10 -9.94
N ARG A 103 2.82 -6.96 -11.00
CA ARG A 103 1.82 -5.88 -11.09
C ARG A 103 0.75 -5.98 -10.01
N LEU A 104 0.30 -7.19 -9.71
CA LEU A 104 -0.69 -7.43 -8.67
C LEU A 104 -0.10 -7.14 -7.28
N PHE A 105 1.13 -7.60 -7.02
CA PHE A 105 1.82 -7.32 -5.78
C PHE A 105 1.95 -5.81 -5.54
N ASN A 106 2.44 -5.07 -6.54
CA ASN A 106 2.60 -3.62 -6.47
C ASN A 106 1.26 -2.87 -6.29
N ALA A 107 0.13 -3.47 -6.68
CA ALA A 107 -1.18 -2.88 -6.43
C ALA A 107 -1.60 -2.98 -4.95
N PHE A 108 -1.06 -3.94 -4.20
CA PHE A 108 -1.29 -4.10 -2.76
C PHE A 108 -0.21 -3.40 -1.91
N ASP A 109 1.03 -3.32 -2.38
CA ASP A 109 2.14 -2.61 -1.72
C ASP A 109 2.06 -1.09 -1.93
N THR A 110 1.05 -0.46 -1.33
CA THR A 110 0.78 0.99 -1.50
C THR A 110 1.83 1.90 -0.86
N ASN A 111 2.61 1.41 0.09
CA ASN A 111 3.65 2.14 0.81
C ASN A 111 5.08 1.82 0.30
N GLY A 112 5.24 0.84 -0.59
CA GLY A 112 6.51 0.50 -1.23
C GLY A 112 7.52 -0.16 -0.30
N ASP A 113 7.06 -0.86 0.74
CA ASP A 113 7.93 -1.55 1.70
C ASP A 113 8.24 -3.00 1.31
N SER A 114 7.72 -3.44 0.16
CA SER A 114 7.87 -4.78 -0.40
C SER A 114 7.32 -5.90 0.49
N ARG A 115 6.23 -5.62 1.23
CA ARG A 115 5.62 -6.56 2.20
C ARG A 115 4.08 -6.59 2.21
#